data_AF-A0A1B6KGS4-F1
#
_entry.id   AF-A0A1B6KGS4-F1
#
_cell.length_a   1.000
_cell.length_b   1.000
_cell.length_c   1.000
_cell.angle_alpha   90.00
_cell.angle_beta   90.00
_cell.angle_gamma   90.00
#
_symmetry.space_group_name_H-M   'P 1'
#
loop_
_entity.id
_entity.type
_entity.pdbx_description
1 polymer ?
#
loop_
_entity_poly.entity_id
_entity_poly.type
_entity_poly.pdbx_seq_one_letter_code
_entity_poly.pdbx_strand_id
1 'polypeptide(L)'
;ALQLERVCRRNHPCPDICGRSCPPCWNRIDHQLQCGHIEKASCSSDPLKLKCTTEVQCVIPVCGHEGTRYCGETEMEARERKGCAKVCEKLLICTHPCGLKCHTMSECRLLCLVQVVKDLECGHSLSTECKNVFP
;
A
#
# COMPACT_ATOMS: atom_id res chain seq x y z
N ALA A 1 24.53 -38.75 -31.72
CA ALA A 1 24.36 -38.35 -30.32
C ALA A 1 22.91 -37.92 -30.13
N LEU A 2 22.12 -38.64 -29.33
CA LEU A 2 20.71 -38.31 -29.05
C LEU A 2 20.68 -37.25 -27.96
N GLN A 3 20.75 -35.98 -28.35
CA GLN A 3 20.61 -34.86 -27.43
C GLN A 3 19.10 -34.64 -27.21
N LEU A 4 18.51 -35.46 -26.34
CA LEU A 4 17.15 -35.22 -25.86
C LEU A 4 17.24 -34.06 -24.87
N GLU A 5 17.17 -32.83 -25.40
CA GLU A 5 17.15 -31.63 -24.56
C GLU A 5 15.91 -31.68 -23.69
N ARG A 6 16.11 -32.02 -22.40
CA ARG A 6 15.02 -32.08 -21.44
C ARG A 6 14.57 -30.66 -21.19
N VAL A 7 13.44 -30.29 -21.77
CA VAL A 7 12.86 -28.96 -21.64
C VAL A 7 11.59 -29.02 -20.81
N CYS A 8 11.25 -27.90 -20.16
CA CYS A 8 9.94 -27.76 -19.53
C CYS A 8 8.84 -27.53 -20.60
N ARG A 9 7.57 -27.46 -20.17
CA ARG A 9 6.43 -27.21 -21.09
C ARG A 9 6.53 -25.94 -21.92
N ARG A 10 7.34 -24.96 -21.50
CA ARG A 10 7.62 -23.71 -22.22
C ARG A 10 8.99 -23.72 -22.90
N ASN A 11 9.52 -24.90 -23.20
CA ASN A 11 10.77 -25.13 -23.92
C ASN A 11 12.05 -24.60 -23.23
N HIS A 12 12.02 -24.33 -21.93
CA HIS A 12 13.23 -23.92 -21.21
C HIS A 12 14.13 -25.13 -20.90
N PRO A 13 15.45 -25.03 -21.11
CA PRO A 13 16.38 -26.12 -20.84
C PRO A 13 16.41 -26.47 -19.36
N CYS A 14 16.40 -27.77 -19.05
CA CYS A 14 16.57 -28.28 -17.70
C CYS A 14 18.02 -28.05 -17.25
N PRO A 15 18.24 -27.43 -16.08
CA PRO A 15 19.58 -27.11 -15.60
C PRO A 15 20.33 -28.32 -15.00
N ASP A 16 19.66 -29.46 -14.85
CA ASP A 16 20.22 -30.65 -14.19
C ASP A 16 20.76 -31.68 -15.20
N ILE A 17 21.66 -32.54 -14.73
CA ILE A 17 22.28 -33.59 -15.54
C ILE A 17 21.27 -34.66 -16.00
N CYS A 18 21.52 -35.20 -17.19
CA CYS A 18 20.74 -36.31 -17.73
C CYS A 18 20.82 -37.53 -16.81
N GLY A 19 19.67 -38.16 -16.52
CA GLY A 19 19.56 -39.30 -15.61
C GLY A 19 18.96 -38.99 -14.24
N ARG A 20 18.81 -37.71 -13.87
CA ARG A 20 18.06 -37.28 -12.65
C ARG A 20 16.68 -36.72 -13.01
N SER A 21 15.74 -36.68 -12.07
CA SER A 21 14.47 -35.97 -12.27
C SER A 21 14.71 -34.47 -12.39
N CYS A 22 14.13 -33.82 -13.41
CA CYS A 22 14.30 -32.36 -13.57
C CYS A 22 13.57 -31.62 -12.44
N PRO A 23 14.21 -30.59 -11.84
CA PRO A 23 13.54 -29.73 -10.87
C PRO A 23 12.45 -28.87 -11.54
N PRO A 24 11.57 -28.24 -10.73
CA PRO A 24 10.65 -27.22 -11.22
C PRO A 24 11.40 -26.11 -11.97
N CYS A 25 10.83 -25.63 -13.08
CA CYS A 25 11.46 -24.60 -13.89
C CYS A 25 11.41 -23.23 -13.20
N TRP A 26 12.58 -22.67 -12.86
CA TRP A 26 12.71 -21.37 -12.18
C TRP A 26 12.90 -20.16 -13.10
N ASN A 27 12.84 -20.35 -14.43
CA ASN A 27 12.87 -19.22 -15.37
C ASN A 27 11.74 -18.24 -15.04
N ARG A 28 12.07 -16.96 -14.87
CA ARG A 28 11.09 -15.91 -14.60
C ARG A 28 10.36 -15.55 -15.88
N ILE A 29 9.05 -15.73 -15.87
CA ILE A 29 8.19 -15.45 -17.00
C ILE A 29 6.93 -14.74 -16.56
N ASP A 30 6.25 -14.16 -17.54
CA ASP A 30 4.96 -13.53 -17.35
C ASP A 30 3.86 -14.60 -17.22
N HIS A 31 3.05 -14.48 -16.18
CA HIS A 31 1.83 -15.25 -15.98
C HIS A 31 0.64 -14.30 -15.96
N GLN A 32 -0.36 -14.57 -16.80
CA GLN A 32 -1.63 -13.88 -16.73
C GLN A 32 -2.47 -14.51 -15.61
N LEU A 33 -2.85 -13.70 -14.63
CA LEU A 33 -3.66 -14.12 -13.49
C LEU A 33 -5.16 -14.06 -13.81
N GLN A 34 -5.99 -14.69 -12.98
CA GLN A 34 -7.46 -14.69 -13.17
C GLN A 34 -8.09 -13.28 -13.14
N CYS A 35 -7.44 -12.34 -12.47
CA CYS A 35 -7.84 -10.93 -12.48
C CYS A 35 -7.47 -10.18 -13.77
N GLY A 36 -6.85 -10.85 -14.75
CA GLY A 36 -6.43 -10.29 -16.04
C GLY A 36 -5.04 -9.63 -16.02
N HIS A 37 -4.50 -9.32 -14.85
CA HIS A 37 -3.16 -8.73 -14.69
C HIS A 37 -2.03 -9.73 -14.93
N ILE A 38 -0.84 -9.20 -15.22
CA ILE A 38 0.37 -9.98 -15.49
C ILE A 38 1.31 -9.92 -14.29
N GLU A 39 1.78 -11.07 -13.83
CA GLU A 39 2.74 -11.19 -12.72
C GLU A 39 3.99 -11.96 -13.16
N LYS A 40 5.17 -11.46 -12.79
CA LYS A 40 6.46 -12.11 -13.10
C LYS A 40 6.78 -13.14 -12.03
N ALA A 41 6.72 -14.42 -12.39
CA ALA A 41 7.00 -15.52 -11.46
C ALA A 41 7.76 -16.66 -12.14
N SER A 42 8.22 -17.64 -11.35
CA SER A 42 8.85 -18.85 -11.87
C SER A 42 7.92 -19.58 -12.85
N CYS A 43 8.49 -20.18 -13.89
CA CYS A 43 7.74 -20.91 -14.90
C CYS A 43 6.89 -22.04 -14.33
N SER A 44 7.36 -22.69 -13.28
CA SER A 44 6.63 -23.75 -12.57
C SER A 44 5.58 -23.24 -11.58
N SER A 45 5.50 -21.93 -11.35
CA SER A 45 4.51 -21.36 -10.42
C SER A 45 3.10 -21.59 -10.96
N ASP A 46 2.19 -21.91 -10.04
CA ASP A 46 0.76 -22.04 -10.31
C ASP A 46 0.12 -20.65 -10.37
N PRO A 47 -0.42 -20.20 -11.52
CA PRO A 47 -1.07 -18.89 -11.65
C PRO A 47 -2.22 -18.66 -10.66
N LEU A 48 -2.87 -19.74 -10.19
CA LEU A 48 -3.99 -19.64 -9.23
C LEU A 48 -3.52 -19.32 -7.81
N LYS A 49 -2.24 -19.55 -7.51
CA LYS A 49 -1.65 -19.29 -6.18
C LYS A 49 -0.87 -17.99 -6.13
N LEU A 50 -0.66 -17.33 -7.27
CA LEU A 50 0.04 -16.05 -7.34
C LEU A 50 -0.89 -14.93 -6.88
N LYS A 51 -0.45 -14.17 -5.87
CA LYS A 51 -1.10 -12.91 -5.49
C LYS A 51 -0.75 -11.85 -6.53
N CYS A 52 -1.76 -11.17 -7.04
CA CYS A 52 -1.55 -10.05 -7.96
C CYS A 52 -1.06 -8.81 -7.20
N THR A 53 0.09 -8.27 -7.61
CA THR A 53 0.71 -7.08 -7.00
C THR A 53 0.46 -5.79 -7.82
N THR A 54 -0.42 -5.83 -8.82
CA THR A 54 -0.81 -4.61 -9.54
C THR A 54 -1.61 -3.69 -8.62
N GLU A 55 -1.18 -2.43 -8.47
CA GLU A 55 -1.95 -1.41 -7.76
C GLU A 55 -3.20 -1.02 -8.55
N VAL A 56 -4.35 -1.09 -7.88
CA VAL A 56 -5.66 -0.70 -8.41
C VAL A 56 -6.29 0.36 -7.50
N GLN A 57 -7.09 1.25 -8.10
CA GLN A 57 -7.85 2.25 -7.33
C GLN A 57 -9.02 1.58 -6.61
N CYS A 58 -9.32 2.02 -5.40
CA CYS A 58 -10.45 1.55 -4.62
C CYS A 58 -10.97 2.64 -3.67
N VAL A 59 -12.21 2.49 -3.22
CA VAL A 59 -12.76 3.28 -2.12
C VAL A 59 -12.50 2.52 -0.81
N ILE A 60 -11.86 3.18 0.17
CA ILE A 60 -11.54 2.58 1.47
C ILE A 60 -12.83 2.52 2.31
N PRO A 61 -13.38 1.34 2.64
CA PRO A 61 -14.72 1.22 3.23
C PRO A 61 -14.89 1.96 4.55
N VAL A 62 -13.83 2.07 5.35
CA VAL A 62 -13.90 2.68 6.69
C VAL A 62 -14.04 4.20 6.63
N CYS A 63 -13.53 4.89 5.59
CA CYS A 63 -13.68 6.36 5.43
C CYS A 63 -14.44 6.81 4.19
N GLY A 64 -14.62 5.94 3.19
CA GLY A 64 -15.14 6.34 1.89
C GLY A 64 -14.13 7.11 1.02
N HIS A 65 -12.87 7.27 1.45
CA HIS A 65 -11.86 7.95 0.63
C HIS A 65 -11.32 7.05 -0.48
N GLU A 66 -11.01 7.66 -1.62
CA GLU A 66 -10.25 7.01 -2.68
C GLU A 66 -8.82 6.68 -2.21
N GLY A 67 -8.37 5.50 -2.57
CA GLY A 67 -7.05 4.99 -2.27
C GLY A 67 -6.60 3.96 -3.30
N THR A 68 -5.52 3.27 -2.98
CA THR A 68 -4.93 2.24 -3.85
C THR A 68 -4.66 0.99 -3.03
N ARG A 69 -4.97 -0.17 -3.62
CA ARG A 69 -4.64 -1.48 -3.05
C ARG A 69 -4.02 -2.37 -4.11
N TYR A 70 -3.31 -3.41 -3.73
CA TYR A 70 -2.96 -4.48 -4.67
C TYR A 70 -4.22 -5.28 -5.04
N CYS A 71 -4.34 -5.64 -6.31
CA CYS A 71 -5.51 -6.37 -6.79
C CYS A 71 -5.75 -7.67 -6.01
N GLY A 72 -4.67 -8.39 -5.68
CA GLY A 72 -4.71 -9.67 -4.97
C GLY A 72 -4.69 -9.58 -3.44
N GLU A 73 -4.73 -8.38 -2.86
CA GLU A 73 -4.78 -8.20 -1.40
C GLU A 73 -6.21 -7.97 -0.92
N THR A 74 -6.49 -8.42 0.30
CA THR A 74 -7.71 -8.15 1.05
C THR A 74 -7.72 -6.72 1.60
N GLU A 75 -8.90 -6.23 2.00
CA GLU A 75 -9.03 -4.91 2.62
C GLU A 75 -8.19 -4.74 3.89
N MET A 76 -8.05 -5.82 4.67
CA MET A 76 -7.24 -5.82 5.89
C MET A 76 -5.74 -5.69 5.58
N GLU A 77 -5.23 -6.47 4.60
CA GLU A 77 -3.83 -6.38 4.16
C GLU A 77 -3.52 -4.99 3.58
N ALA A 78 -4.44 -4.43 2.76
CA ALA A 78 -4.30 -3.08 2.23
C ALA A 78 -4.20 -2.02 3.34
N ARG A 79 -5.05 -2.16 4.37
CA ARG A 79 -5.09 -1.25 5.53
C ARG A 79 -3.79 -1.28 6.32
N GLU A 80 -3.26 -2.46 6.61
CA GLU A 80 -2.01 -2.63 7.36
C GLU A 80 -0.82 -2.05 6.60
N ARG A 81 -0.79 -2.23 5.27
CA ARG A 81 0.31 -1.79 4.42
C ARG A 81 0.40 -0.28 4.20
N LYS A 82 -0.72 0.38 3.87
CA LYS A 82 -0.71 1.79 3.40
C LYS A 82 -1.64 2.70 4.19
N GLY A 83 -2.73 2.17 4.73
CA GLY A 83 -3.77 2.97 5.38
C GLY A 83 -4.37 4.05 4.47
N CYS A 84 -5.11 5.00 5.07
CA CYS A 84 -5.67 6.14 4.33
C CYS A 84 -4.65 7.29 4.28
N ALA A 85 -4.36 7.80 3.07
CA ALA A 85 -3.43 8.91 2.87
C ALA A 85 -4.06 10.31 3.08
N LYS A 86 -5.39 10.40 3.08
CA LYS A 86 -6.10 11.66 3.32
C LYS A 86 -5.91 12.12 4.77
N VAL A 87 -5.79 13.43 4.94
CA VAL A 87 -5.86 14.08 6.26
C VAL A 87 -7.30 14.05 6.77
N CYS A 88 -7.47 14.13 8.09
CA CYS A 88 -8.76 14.19 8.74
C CYS A 88 -9.45 15.52 8.44
N GLU A 89 -10.69 15.47 7.94
CA GLU A 89 -11.45 16.68 7.58
C GLU A 89 -12.16 17.33 8.78
N LYS A 90 -12.02 16.76 9.98
CA LYS A 90 -12.64 17.30 11.20
C LYS A 90 -11.92 18.55 11.66
N LEU A 91 -12.68 19.47 12.25
CA LEU A 91 -12.12 20.61 12.98
C LEU A 91 -11.87 20.20 14.45
N LEU A 92 -10.77 20.71 15.02
CA LEU A 92 -10.47 20.65 16.44
C LEU A 92 -11.39 21.60 17.23
N ILE A 93 -11.36 21.52 18.57
CA ILE A 93 -12.18 22.40 19.43
C ILE A 93 -11.88 23.89 19.23
N CYS A 94 -10.65 24.21 18.83
CA CYS A 94 -10.20 25.55 18.47
C CYS A 94 -10.48 25.91 17.00
N THR A 95 -11.45 25.22 16.37
CA THR A 95 -11.93 25.39 14.98
C THR A 95 -10.90 25.22 13.84
N HIS A 96 -9.63 24.98 14.16
CA HIS A 96 -8.59 24.64 13.20
C HIS A 96 -8.75 23.21 12.63
N PRO A 97 -8.33 22.95 11.37
CA PRO A 97 -8.40 21.61 10.79
C PRO A 97 -7.48 20.62 11.51
N CYS A 98 -7.94 19.37 11.59
CA CYS A 98 -7.15 18.28 12.14
C CYS A 98 -6.00 17.93 11.18
N GLY A 99 -4.75 18.11 11.62
CA GLY A 99 -3.56 17.77 10.83
C GLY A 99 -3.24 16.27 10.78
N LEU A 100 -4.03 15.40 11.41
CA LEU A 100 -3.77 13.97 11.48
C LEU A 100 -4.27 13.25 10.23
N LYS A 101 -3.69 12.07 9.96
CA LYS A 101 -4.21 11.18 8.91
C LYS A 101 -5.59 10.64 9.30
N CYS A 102 -6.42 10.41 8.30
CA CYS A 102 -7.71 9.76 8.46
C CYS A 102 -7.53 8.38 9.11
N HIS A 103 -8.42 8.02 10.03
CA HIS A 103 -8.37 6.80 10.85
C HIS A 103 -7.27 6.71 11.92
N THR A 104 -6.51 7.78 12.17
CA THR A 104 -5.78 7.97 13.46
C THR A 104 -6.74 8.47 14.56
N MET A 105 -7.96 7.93 14.57
CA MET A 105 -9.17 8.48 15.19
C MET A 105 -9.18 8.52 16.72
N SER A 106 -8.21 7.89 17.39
CA SER A 106 -8.01 8.00 18.84
C SER A 106 -7.44 9.37 19.26
N GLU A 107 -6.84 10.14 18.33
CA GLU A 107 -5.96 11.26 18.69
C GLU A 107 -6.38 12.63 18.16
N CYS A 108 -7.55 12.73 17.50
CA CYS A 108 -8.08 14.00 16.94
C CYS A 108 -8.41 15.08 18.00
N ARG A 109 -7.96 14.93 19.24
CA ARG A 109 -8.13 15.87 20.35
C ARG A 109 -6.81 16.28 21.01
N LEU A 110 -5.66 15.74 20.58
CA LEU A 110 -4.43 15.87 21.35
C LEU A 110 -3.90 17.30 21.34
N LEU A 111 -3.54 17.90 20.21
CA LEU A 111 -2.97 19.26 20.15
C LEU A 111 -3.16 19.91 18.77
N CYS A 112 -3.61 21.17 18.74
CA CYS A 112 -3.54 22.01 17.55
C CYS A 112 -2.15 22.63 17.42
N LEU A 113 -1.45 22.33 16.31
CA LEU A 113 -0.11 22.85 16.01
C LEU A 113 -0.12 24.04 15.04
N VAL A 114 -1.31 24.57 14.72
CA VAL A 114 -1.43 25.77 13.88
C VAL A 114 -0.78 26.96 14.60
N GLN A 115 0.07 27.69 13.87
CA GLN A 115 0.66 28.94 14.34
C GLN A 115 -0.39 30.04 14.35
N VAL A 116 -0.58 30.68 15.51
CA VAL A 116 -1.48 31.80 15.73
C VAL A 116 -0.68 32.99 16.24
N VAL A 117 -1.09 34.20 15.85
CA VAL A 117 -0.53 35.44 16.38
C VAL A 117 -1.43 35.93 17.50
N LYS A 118 -0.84 36.23 18.67
CA LYS A 118 -1.53 36.79 19.82
C LYS A 118 -1.00 38.19 20.10
N ASP A 119 -1.91 39.16 20.17
CA ASP A 119 -1.57 40.50 20.63
C ASP A 119 -1.48 40.51 22.16
N LEU A 120 -0.36 41.01 22.67
CA LEU A 120 -0.07 41.13 24.09
C LEU A 120 -0.53 42.51 24.60
N GLU A 121 -0.88 42.59 25.88
CA GLU A 121 -1.28 43.86 26.52
C GLU A 121 -0.20 44.94 26.46
N CYS A 122 1.07 44.55 26.30
CA CYS A 122 2.20 45.47 26.09
C CYS A 122 2.29 46.04 24.65
N GLY A 123 1.30 45.75 23.79
CA GLY A 123 1.21 46.26 22.42
C GLY A 123 2.04 45.50 21.37
N HIS A 124 2.66 44.38 21.73
CA HIS A 124 3.43 43.55 20.81
C HIS A 124 2.65 42.30 20.40
N SER A 125 2.98 41.73 19.23
CA SER A 125 2.38 40.47 18.77
C SER A 125 3.36 39.29 18.92
N LEU A 126 2.85 38.15 19.39
CA LEU A 126 3.61 36.92 19.58
C LEU A 126 3.06 35.80 18.68
N SER A 127 3.91 35.19 17.85
CA SER A 127 3.58 33.96 17.12
C SER A 127 3.80 32.74 18.00
N THR A 128 2.77 31.91 18.18
CA THR A 128 2.84 30.68 18.99
C THR A 128 1.87 29.63 18.48
N GLU A 129 2.00 28.39 18.92
CA GLU A 129 1.06 27.32 18.57
C GLU A 129 -0.28 27.50 19.31
N CYS A 130 -1.40 27.19 18.63
CA CYS A 130 -2.73 27.29 19.21
C CYS A 130 -2.91 26.39 20.45
N LYS A 131 -2.39 25.15 20.44
CA LYS A 131 -2.48 24.17 21.55
C LYS A 131 -3.90 23.94 22.07
N ASN A 132 -4.89 24.02 21.16
CA ASN A 132 -6.32 23.94 21.46
C ASN A 132 -6.87 25.06 22.37
N VAL A 133 -6.13 26.16 22.54
CA VAL A 133 -6.59 27.31 23.30
C VAL A 133 -7.60 28.06 22.44
N PHE A 134 -8.84 28.14 22.92
CA PHE A 134 -9.89 28.96 22.33
C PHE A 134 -9.47 30.44 22.43
N PRO A 135 -9.62 31.25 21.37
CA PRO A 135 -9.35 32.68 21.43
C PRO A 135 -10.29 33.40 22.42
#